data_AF-A0A973RZH8-F1
#
_entry.id   AF-A0A973RZH8-F1
#
_cell.length_a   1.000
_cell.length_b   1.000
_cell.length_c   1.000
_cell.angle_alpha   90.00
_cell.angle_beta   90.00
_cell.angle_gamma   90.00
#
_symmetry.space_group_name_H-M   'P 1'
#
loop_
_entity.id
_entity.type
_entity.pdbx_description
1 polymer ?
#
loop_
_entity_poly.entity_id
_entity_poly.type
_entity_poly.pdbx_seq_one_letter_code
_entity_poly.pdbx_strand_id
1 'polypeptide(L)' 'QVAVDPVQLYISIAGLCFFYLSNSATLSVIFGRDLLDKKAKDERLAHMVGLVLAALTGQSVALFEIAKAQKPRAAVAQTV' A
#
# COMPACT_ATOMS: atom_id res chain seq x y z
N GLN A 1 -4.71 -7.01 21.23
CA GLN A 1 -5.26 -6.79 19.88
C GLN A 1 -5.73 -5.35 19.81
N VAL A 2 -5.21 -4.54 18.87
CA VAL A 2 -5.71 -3.16 18.70
C VAL A 2 -7.11 -3.28 18.10
N ALA A 3 -8.14 -3.02 18.90
CA ALA A 3 -9.52 -3.00 18.41
C ALA A 3 -9.72 -1.67 17.67
N VAL A 4 -9.70 -1.72 16.34
CA VAL A 4 -9.98 -0.56 15.48
C VAL A 4 -11.42 -0.63 15.02
N ASP A 5 -12.17 0.47 15.18
CA ASP A 5 -13.50 0.62 14.62
C ASP A 5 -13.43 0.54 13.08
N PRO A 6 -14.13 -0.42 12.42
CA PRO A 6 -14.13 -0.55 10.97
C PRO A 6 -14.56 0.72 10.23
N VAL A 7 -15.45 1.53 10.80
CA VAL A 7 -15.89 2.79 10.20
C VAL A 7 -14.74 3.80 10.20
N GLN A 8 -14.03 3.94 11.32
CA GLN A 8 -12.86 4.82 11.42
C GLN A 8 -11.73 4.35 10.51
N LEU A 9 -11.52 3.03 10.38
CA LEU A 9 -10.55 2.46 9.46
C LEU A 9 -10.89 2.82 8.00
N TYR A 10 -12.15 2.65 7.59
CA TYR A 10 -12.61 2.99 6.26
C TYR A 10 -12.42 4.49 5.97
N ILE A 11 -12.86 5.36 6.89
CA ILE A 11 -12.70 6.82 6.75
C ILE A 11 -11.22 7.19 6.59
N SER A 12 -10.34 6.54 7.35
CA SER A 12 -8.89 6.77 7.27
C SER A 12 -8.34 6.36 5.90
N ILE A 13 -8.71 5.19 5.38
CA ILE A 13 -8.31 4.73 4.03
C ILE A 13 -8.81 5.71 2.96
N ALA A 14 -10.09 6.10 3.02
CA ALA A 14 -10.67 7.06 2.10
C ALA A 14 -9.96 8.41 2.17
N GLY A 15 -9.63 8.88 3.37
CA GLY A 15 -8.88 10.12 3.60
C GLY A 15 -7.48 10.09 2.98
N LEU A 16 -6.74 8.98 3.14
CA LEU A 16 -5.41 8.81 2.54
C LEU A 16 -5.45 8.88 1.00
N CYS A 17 -6.46 8.25 0.40
CA CYS A 17 -6.65 8.24 -1.05
C CYS A 17 -7.12 9.61 -1.57
N PHE A 18 -8.16 10.18 -0.95
CA PHE A 18 -8.74 11.45 -1.36
C PHE A 18 -7.73 12.59 -1.24
N PHE A 19 -6.99 12.66 -0.14
CA PHE A 19 -5.98 13.70 0.06
C PHE A 19 -4.94 13.67 -1.07
N TYR A 20 -4.43 12.49 -1.44
CA TYR A 20 -3.42 12.36 -2.49
C TYR A 20 -3.95 12.78 -3.86
N LEU A 21 -5.14 12.32 -4.24
CA LEU A 21 -5.71 12.59 -5.56
C LEU A 21 -6.19 14.04 -5.68
N SER A 22 -6.97 14.53 -4.71
CA SER A 22 -7.56 15.87 -4.74
C SER A 22 -6.52 16.98 -4.63
N ASN A 23 -5.36 16.70 -4.03
CA ASN A 23 -4.25 17.65 -3.92
C ASN A 23 -3.08 17.31 -4.84
N SER A 24 -3.25 16.39 -5.79
CA SER A 24 -2.18 15.92 -6.66
C SER A 24 -1.47 17.04 -7.39
N ALA A 25 -2.19 18.03 -7.94
CA ALA A 25 -1.60 19.18 -8.61
C ALA A 25 -0.71 20.01 -7.66
N THR A 26 -1.24 20.40 -6.50
CA THR A 26 -0.51 21.17 -5.48
C THR A 26 0.72 20.43 -4.96
N LEU A 27 0.56 19.16 -4.59
CA LEU A 27 1.65 18.33 -4.08
C LEU A 27 2.68 18.03 -5.17
N SER A 28 2.28 17.90 -6.44
CA SER A 28 3.21 17.71 -7.56
C SER A 28 4.13 18.91 -7.73
N VAL A 29 3.60 20.13 -7.54
CA VAL A 29 4.40 21.36 -7.54
C VAL A 29 5.34 21.39 -6.32
N ILE A 30 4.82 21.12 -5.11
CA ILE A 30 5.60 21.17 -3.86
C ILE A 30 6.78 20.17 -3.89
N PHE A 31 6.56 18.98 -4.43
CA PHE A 31 7.57 17.91 -4.42
C PHE A 31 8.31 17.74 -5.75
N GLY A 32 8.02 18.56 -6.76
CA GLY A 32 8.68 18.49 -8.07
C GLY A 32 8.52 17.15 -8.78
N ARG A 33 7.38 16.47 -8.60
CA ARG A 33 7.11 15.13 -9.14
C ARG A 33 5.69 15.06 -9.67
N ASP A 34 5.49 14.46 -10.84
CA ASP A 34 4.13 14.10 -11.28
C ASP A 34 3.57 12.97 -10.40
N LEU A 35 2.60 13.30 -9.55
CA LEU A 35 1.96 12.35 -8.65
C LEU A 35 0.83 11.55 -9.32
N LEU A 36 0.43 11.90 -10.54
CA LEU A 36 -0.55 11.15 -11.33
C LEU A 36 0.11 10.20 -12.33
N ASP A 37 1.43 10.27 -12.50
CA ASP A 37 2.21 9.25 -13.20
C ASP A 37 1.91 7.85 -12.65
N LYS A 38 1.92 6.85 -13.55
CA LYS A 38 1.58 5.48 -13.19
C LYS A 38 2.49 4.94 -12.09
N LYS A 39 3.79 5.14 -12.18
CA LYS A 39 4.76 4.65 -11.20
C LYS A 39 4.57 5.34 -9.85
N ALA A 40 4.29 6.65 -9.85
CA ALA A 40 4.01 7.40 -8.63
C ALA A 40 2.76 6.90 -7.89
N LYS A 41 1.68 6.60 -8.62
CA LYS A 41 0.47 6.03 -8.05
C LYS A 41 0.69 4.61 -7.51
N ASP A 42 1.42 3.77 -8.24
CA ASP A 42 1.74 2.41 -7.82
C ASP A 42 2.55 2.42 -6.51
N GLU A 43 3.58 3.27 -6.43
CA GLU A 43 4.38 3.48 -5.21
C GLU A 43 3.52 4.01 -4.05
N ARG A 44 2.64 4.98 -4.31
CA ARG A 44 1.74 5.53 -3.30
C ARG A 44 0.77 4.47 -2.77
N LEU A 45 0.19 3.66 -3.65
CA LEU A 45 -0.72 2.59 -3.26
C LEU A 45 0.00 1.55 -2.40
N ALA A 46 1.19 1.10 -2.82
CA ALA A 46 1.99 0.17 -2.03
C ALA A 46 2.31 0.73 -0.64
N HIS A 47 2.66 2.01 -0.55
CA HIS A 47 2.90 2.70 0.71
C HIS A 47 1.65 2.75 1.60
N MET A 48 0.48 3.13 1.06
CA MET A 48 -0.77 3.20 1.84
C MET A 48 -1.20 1.83 2.37
N VAL A 49 -1.08 0.78 1.55
CA VAL A 49 -1.37 -0.60 1.98
C VAL A 49 -0.44 -1.03 3.11
N GLY A 50 0.87 -0.81 2.94
CA GLY A 50 1.85 -1.15 3.96
C GLY A 50 1.61 -0.39 5.27
N LEU A 51 1.31 0.91 5.19
CA LEU A 51 1.00 1.74 6.35
C LEU A 51 -0.22 1.22 7.13
N VAL A 52 -1.32 0.91 6.44
CA VAL A 52 -2.56 0.43 7.08
C VAL A 52 -2.34 -0.94 7.71
N LEU A 53 -1.68 -1.87 7.00
CA LEU A 53 -1.38 -3.19 7.55
C LEU A 53 -0.46 -3.11 8.76
N ALA A 54 0.56 -2.26 8.72
CA ALA A 54 1.46 -2.04 9.85
C ALA A 54 0.71 -1.47 11.07
N ALA A 55 -0.19 -0.51 10.86
CA ALA A 55 -1.01 0.05 11.93
C ALA A 55 -1.94 -1.01 12.59
N LEU A 56 -2.46 -1.96 11.81
CA LEU A 56 -3.34 -3.02 12.33
C LEU A 56 -2.59 -4.18 13.00
N THR A 57 -1.37 -4.47 12.54
CA THR A 57 -0.62 -5.67 12.96
C THR A 57 0.54 -5.37 13.91
N GLY A 58 0.98 -4.12 14.00
CA GLY A 58 2.20 -3.74 14.71
C GLY A 58 3.48 -4.23 14.03
N GLN A 59 3.40 -4.75 12.80
CA GLN A 59 4.53 -5.29 12.05
C GLN A 59 4.99 -4.34 10.93
N SER A 60 6.30 -4.25 10.72
CA SER A 60 6.87 -3.43 9.65
C SER A 60 6.53 -3.97 8.25
N VAL A 61 6.41 -3.07 7.27
CA VAL A 61 6.20 -3.36 5.84
C VAL A 61 7.22 -4.36 5.28
N ALA A 62 8.44 -4.39 5.84
CA ALA A 62 9.48 -5.35 5.45
C ALA A 62 9.04 -6.83 5.62
N LEU A 63 8.20 -7.14 6.61
CA LEU A 63 7.66 -8.49 6.81
C LEU A 63 6.68 -8.91 5.70
N PHE A 64 5.92 -7.96 5.14
CA PHE A 64 4.95 -8.24 4.09
C PHE A 64 5.60 -8.49 2.73
N GLU A 65 6.69 -7.78 2.42
CA GLU A 65 7.47 -8.03 1.19
C GLU A 65 8.18 -9.40 1.22
N ILE A 66 8.67 -9.83 2.39
CA ILE A 66 9.24 -11.18 2.59
C ILE A 66 8.17 -12.26 2.34
N ALA A 67 6.95 -12.08 2.86
CA ALA A 67 5.85 -13.02 2.65
C ALA A 67 5.41 -13.12 1.17
N LYS A 68 5.46 -12.00 0.44
CA LYS A 68 5.11 -11.94 -0.99
C LYS A 68 6.16 -12.63 -1.88
N ALA A 69 7.45 -12.50 -1.51
CA ALA A 69 8.57 -13.13 -2.21
C ALA A 69 8.66 -14.65 -1.97
N GLN A 70 8.09 -15.15 -0.86
CA GLN A 70 8.20 -16.55 -0.46
C GLN A 70 7.30 -17.53 -1.24
N LYS A 71 6.49 -17.13 -2.23
CA LYS A 71 5.65 -18.07 -2.97
C LYS A 71 6.52 -18.89 -3.95
N PRO A 72 6.86 -20.17 -3.67
CA PRO A 72 7.60 -20.98 -4.62
C PRO A 72 6.59 -21.41 -5.68
N ARG A 73 6.89 -21.12 -6.96
CA ARG A 73 6.16 -21.73 -8.06
C ARG A 73 6.45 -23.23 -8.02
N ALA A 74 5.52 -24.02 -7.48
CA ALA A 74 5.60 -25.47 -7.51
C ALA A 74 5.73 -25.90 -8.98
N ALA A 75 6.91 -26.37 -9.36
CA ALA A 75 7.15 -26.99 -10.65
C ALA A 75 6.45 -28.35 -10.62
N VAL A 76 5.34 -28.47 -11.35
CA VAL A 76 4.72 -29.76 -11.63
C VAL A 76 5.66 -30.49 -12.58
N ALA A 77 6.46 -31.41 -12.04
CA ALA A 77 7.24 -32.35 -12.83
C ALA A 77 6.27 -33.32 -13.53
N GLN A 78 6.20 -33.26 -14.86
CA GLN A 78 5.56 -34.29 -15.67
C GLN A 78 6.52 -35.48 -15.76
N THR A 79 6.14 -36.61 -15.15
CA THR A 79 6.78 -37.90 -15.38
C THR A 79 6.13 -38.59 -16.58
N VAL A 80 6.95 -38.94 -17.56
CA VAL A 80 6.66 -39.91 -18.64
C VAL A 80 7.25 -41.24 -18.25
#